data_AF-A0A9P5RM95-F1
#
_entry.id   AF-A0A9P5RM95-F1
#
_cell.length_a   1.000
_cell.length_b   1.000
_cell.length_c   1.000
_cell.angle_alpha   90.00
_cell.angle_beta   90.00
_cell.angle_gamma   90.00
#
_symmetry.space_group_name_H-M   'P 1'
#
loop_
_entity.id
_entity.type
_entity.pdbx_description
1 polymer ?
#
loop_
_entity_poly.entity_id
_entity_poly.type
_entity_poly.pdbx_seq_one_letter_code
_entity_poly.pdbx_strand_id
1 'polypeptide(L)'
;MECLPPLYNPRILDVDNLRQFAFKFEETNLEFVEDFENVLTDEQTMHFLKTKDPFLHRCRSLRKVDIITYGEEDLFERAVQEKQEYDRAQSQGETSTNPLVPVEQVGIRFDHPRHSSTIDSIALGFGDTLESLSASCEIVADLLTEFDEPSVLFGHLWNLPRLRSLSVRAGIIAVILNPEALLGCPNLQEVTLLDKSCHHIWTAIHPWRAASLPELRSLKLSGTAARTFHPDILHTTPKLEVLHVSMGSDDWVYERPVRSHILHMLPTTSAAGAGSVDTTGSFQILRTTPNPEALSLDLKEIALFLVPGLELRQLSVDDLRRDDDNDDMSRGRFILLPKLINLQVVVDWDIAVEFWEAAFTHVMPNLLSSGPLAATAISAAPAEIPVSNNSTIRYDSLKFVFSFD
;
A
#
# COMPACT_ATOMS: atom_id res chain seq x y z
N MET A 1 -41.32 0.56 7.78
CA MET A 1 -40.58 1.13 6.63
C MET A 1 -41.51 1.98 5.79
N GLU A 2 -42.54 1.43 5.14
CA GLU A 2 -43.47 2.16 4.25
C GLU A 2 -44.10 3.44 4.86
N CYS A 3 -44.34 3.48 6.17
CA CYS A 3 -44.91 4.64 6.88
C CYS A 3 -43.91 5.77 7.19
N LEU A 4 -42.62 5.60 6.91
CA LEU A 4 -41.62 6.67 7.09
C LEU A 4 -41.74 7.69 5.93
N PRO A 5 -41.55 9.00 6.20
CA PRO A 5 -41.47 10.00 5.13
C PRO A 5 -40.21 9.78 4.28
N PRO A 6 -40.11 10.37 3.07
CA PRO A 6 -38.83 10.46 2.35
C PRO A 6 -37.81 11.27 3.13
N LEU A 7 -36.52 11.11 2.80
CA LEU A 7 -35.47 11.97 3.33
C LEU A 7 -35.52 13.33 2.62
N TYR A 8 -35.63 14.41 3.40
CA TYR A 8 -35.67 15.77 2.86
C TYR A 8 -34.26 16.36 2.81
N ASN A 9 -33.73 16.53 1.60
CA ASN A 9 -32.41 17.07 1.31
C ASN A 9 -31.28 16.41 2.15
N PRO A 10 -31.17 15.06 2.17
CA PRO A 10 -30.08 14.38 2.87
C PRO A 10 -28.74 14.82 2.29
N ARG A 11 -27.79 15.13 3.17
CA ARG A 11 -26.38 15.37 2.79
C ARG A 11 -25.52 14.12 2.88
N ILE A 12 -25.88 13.20 3.76
CA ILE A 12 -25.17 11.96 4.00
C ILE A 12 -26.20 10.83 3.86
N LEU A 13 -25.87 9.83 3.06
CA LEU A 13 -26.59 8.56 3.02
C LEU A 13 -25.69 7.50 3.65
N ASP A 14 -26.07 7.04 4.84
CA ASP A 14 -25.28 6.17 5.71
C ASP A 14 -26.09 4.94 6.17
N VAL A 15 -25.47 4.04 6.92
CA VAL A 15 -26.11 2.82 7.43
C VAL A 15 -27.39 3.06 8.25
N ASP A 16 -27.56 4.24 8.86
CA ASP A 16 -28.73 4.58 9.68
C ASP A 16 -29.93 4.96 8.80
N ASN A 17 -29.69 5.64 7.66
CA ASN A 17 -30.75 6.20 6.82
C ASN A 17 -30.93 5.52 5.45
N LEU A 18 -29.92 4.78 4.95
CA LEU A 18 -29.92 4.11 3.64
C LEU A 18 -31.11 3.16 3.46
N ARG A 19 -31.54 2.51 4.55
CA ARG A 19 -32.75 1.67 4.59
C ARG A 19 -34.03 2.48 4.36
N GLN A 20 -34.18 3.66 4.96
CA GLN A 20 -35.33 4.54 4.70
C GLN A 20 -35.29 5.06 3.25
N PHE A 21 -34.10 5.44 2.78
CA PHE A 21 -33.86 5.85 1.40
C PHE A 21 -34.27 4.78 0.38
N ALA A 22 -33.88 3.51 0.56
CA ALA A 22 -34.23 2.44 -0.38
C ALA A 22 -35.77 2.28 -0.56
N PHE A 23 -36.54 2.38 0.53
CA PHE A 23 -38.01 2.38 0.47
C PHE A 23 -38.62 3.66 -0.14
N LYS A 24 -37.86 4.76 -0.20
CA LYS A 24 -38.32 6.11 -0.58
C LYS A 24 -37.47 6.77 -1.67
N PHE A 25 -36.84 5.96 -2.53
CA PHE A 25 -35.84 6.41 -3.51
C PHE A 25 -36.39 7.42 -4.53
N GLU A 26 -37.56 7.16 -5.10
CA GLU A 26 -38.20 8.05 -6.08
C GLU A 26 -38.64 9.38 -5.43
N GLU A 27 -38.99 9.35 -4.14
CA GLU A 27 -39.49 10.50 -3.36
C GLU A 27 -38.36 11.34 -2.73
N THR A 28 -37.17 10.78 -2.58
CA THR A 28 -36.01 11.43 -1.94
C THR A 28 -35.26 12.29 -2.96
N ASN A 29 -35.03 13.58 -2.66
CA ASN A 29 -34.17 14.41 -3.49
C ASN A 29 -32.69 14.13 -3.18
N LEU A 30 -31.97 13.63 -4.17
CA LEU A 30 -30.54 13.25 -4.08
C LEU A 30 -29.57 14.37 -4.48
N GLU A 31 -30.05 15.49 -5.03
CA GLU A 31 -29.20 16.61 -5.47
C GLU A 31 -28.29 17.14 -4.35
N PHE A 32 -28.69 16.98 -3.09
CA PHE A 32 -28.00 17.46 -1.90
C PHE A 32 -27.05 16.44 -1.25
N VAL A 33 -26.99 15.20 -1.73
CA VAL A 33 -26.11 14.17 -1.14
C VAL A 33 -24.67 14.51 -1.49
N GLU A 34 -23.87 14.79 -0.45
CA GLU A 34 -22.44 15.08 -0.50
C GLU A 34 -21.63 13.80 -0.23
N ASP A 35 -22.08 12.95 0.72
CA ASP A 35 -21.41 11.72 1.14
C ASP A 35 -22.33 10.49 1.04
N PHE A 36 -21.80 9.38 0.51
CA PHE A 36 -22.45 8.06 0.49
C PHE A 36 -21.57 7.03 1.20
N GLU A 37 -22.04 6.48 2.33
CA GLU A 37 -21.33 5.50 3.15
C GLU A 37 -22.13 4.21 3.27
N ASN A 38 -21.78 3.23 2.44
CA ASN A 38 -22.37 1.91 2.45
C ASN A 38 -21.39 0.85 2.96
N VAL A 39 -21.24 0.81 4.29
CA VAL A 39 -20.28 -0.05 4.99
C VAL A 39 -20.88 -1.40 5.43
N LEU A 40 -22.21 -1.59 5.35
CA LEU A 40 -22.89 -2.75 5.97
C LEU A 40 -24.14 -3.28 5.23
N THR A 41 -24.37 -2.96 3.95
CA THR A 41 -25.60 -3.46 3.30
C THR A 41 -25.63 -4.96 3.06
N ASP A 42 -26.81 -5.51 3.32
CA ASP A 42 -27.28 -6.75 2.72
C ASP A 42 -27.26 -6.72 1.17
N GLU A 43 -27.16 -7.90 0.55
CA GLU A 43 -27.23 -8.09 -0.90
C GLU A 43 -28.48 -7.43 -1.52
N GLN A 44 -29.58 -7.35 -0.76
CA GLN A 44 -30.84 -6.75 -1.20
C GLN A 44 -30.69 -5.25 -1.50
N THR A 45 -29.99 -4.51 -0.63
CA THR A 45 -29.75 -3.08 -0.85
C THR A 45 -28.74 -2.84 -1.98
N MET A 46 -27.77 -3.73 -2.18
CA MET A 46 -26.88 -3.66 -3.35
C MET A 46 -27.60 -3.97 -4.66
N HIS A 47 -28.42 -5.03 -4.69
CA HIS A 47 -29.31 -5.33 -5.81
C HIS A 47 -30.29 -4.17 -6.08
N PHE A 48 -30.75 -3.49 -5.04
CA PHE A 48 -31.56 -2.27 -5.18
C PHE A 48 -30.80 -1.13 -5.86
N LEU A 49 -29.58 -0.81 -5.42
CA LEU A 49 -28.73 0.22 -6.04
C LEU A 49 -28.35 -0.11 -7.49
N LYS A 50 -28.25 -1.41 -7.83
CA LYS A 50 -28.02 -1.92 -9.19
C LYS A 50 -29.26 -1.83 -10.09
N THR A 51 -30.44 -2.16 -9.57
CA THR A 51 -31.69 -2.24 -10.37
C THR A 51 -32.45 -0.92 -10.49
N LYS A 52 -32.12 0.07 -9.65
CA LYS A 52 -32.66 1.42 -9.79
C LYS A 52 -31.81 2.27 -10.73
N ASP A 53 -32.51 3.15 -11.45
CA ASP A 53 -31.95 4.09 -12.42
C ASP A 53 -30.73 4.83 -11.79
N PRO A 54 -29.62 5.02 -12.52
CA PRO A 54 -28.30 5.02 -11.91
C PRO A 54 -28.15 6.07 -10.81
N PHE A 55 -28.09 5.58 -9.57
CA PHE A 55 -28.14 6.37 -8.33
C PHE A 55 -27.21 7.60 -8.37
N LEU A 56 -25.99 7.42 -8.87
CA LEU A 56 -24.97 8.45 -8.99
C LEU A 56 -25.42 9.64 -9.85
N HIS A 57 -26.16 9.44 -10.94
CA HIS A 57 -26.66 10.52 -11.80
C HIS A 57 -27.62 11.49 -11.09
N ARG A 58 -28.22 11.10 -9.97
CA ARG A 58 -29.10 11.96 -9.18
C ARG A 58 -28.34 12.72 -8.08
N CYS A 59 -27.13 12.29 -7.73
CA CYS A 59 -26.35 12.83 -6.62
C CYS A 59 -25.38 13.92 -7.08
N ARG A 60 -25.89 15.04 -7.60
CA ARG A 60 -25.07 16.08 -8.25
C ARG A 60 -24.12 16.85 -7.31
N SER A 61 -24.27 16.72 -5.99
CA SER A 61 -23.34 17.26 -4.98
C SER A 61 -22.36 16.22 -4.42
N LEU A 62 -22.36 14.98 -4.93
CA LEU A 62 -21.61 13.86 -4.34
C LEU A 62 -20.10 14.05 -4.50
N ARG A 63 -19.40 14.02 -3.36
CA ARG A 63 -17.95 14.21 -3.24
C ARG A 63 -17.25 12.99 -2.63
N LYS A 64 -17.93 12.26 -1.73
CA LYS A 64 -17.38 11.07 -1.08
C LYS A 64 -18.26 9.83 -1.29
N VAL A 65 -17.64 8.71 -1.62
CA VAL A 65 -18.26 7.40 -1.75
C VAL A 65 -17.41 6.37 -1.00
N ASP A 66 -17.93 5.70 0.02
CA ASP A 66 -17.32 4.46 0.60
C ASP A 66 -18.34 3.35 0.45
N ILE A 67 -18.03 2.29 -0.29
CA ILE A 67 -18.97 1.20 -0.59
C ILE A 67 -18.35 -0.19 -0.48
N ILE A 68 -19.15 -1.16 -0.06
CA ILE A 68 -18.85 -2.58 -0.26
C ILE A 68 -19.54 -3.07 -1.53
N THR A 69 -18.79 -3.69 -2.44
CA THR A 69 -19.29 -4.23 -3.71
C THR A 69 -19.31 -5.75 -3.66
N TYR A 70 -20.49 -6.34 -3.90
CA TYR A 70 -20.72 -7.78 -3.95
C TYR A 70 -21.19 -8.22 -5.36
N GLY A 71 -20.66 -9.34 -5.85
CA GLY A 71 -20.97 -9.93 -7.15
C GLY A 71 -20.40 -9.20 -8.37
N GLU A 72 -20.32 -9.91 -9.50
CA GLU A 72 -19.47 -9.60 -10.66
C GLU A 72 -19.76 -8.30 -11.46
N GLU A 73 -20.68 -7.44 -11.01
CA GLU A 73 -21.13 -6.26 -11.77
C GLU A 73 -20.47 -4.97 -11.28
N ASP A 74 -19.97 -4.18 -12.23
CA ASP A 74 -19.29 -2.90 -11.98
C ASP A 74 -20.29 -1.74 -11.81
N LEU A 75 -20.43 -1.25 -10.58
CA LEU A 75 -21.34 -0.16 -10.23
C LEU A 75 -20.96 1.19 -10.86
N PHE A 76 -19.73 1.33 -11.35
CA PHE A 76 -19.22 2.57 -11.92
C PHE A 76 -19.13 2.54 -13.45
N GLU A 77 -19.46 1.42 -14.12
CA GLU A 77 -19.51 1.35 -15.59
C GLU A 77 -20.36 2.49 -16.18
N ARG A 78 -21.49 2.79 -15.54
CA ARG A 78 -22.37 3.87 -15.98
C ARG A 78 -21.79 5.28 -15.77
N ALA A 79 -20.92 5.47 -14.78
CA ALA A 79 -20.18 6.72 -14.63
C ALA A 79 -19.13 6.90 -15.75
N VAL A 80 -18.48 5.80 -16.17
CA VAL A 80 -17.61 5.79 -17.36
C VAL A 80 -18.41 6.17 -18.61
N GLN A 81 -19.62 5.61 -18.79
CA GLN A 81 -20.51 5.96 -19.91
C GLN A 81 -20.94 7.44 -19.89
N GLU A 82 -21.37 7.99 -18.76
CA GLU A 82 -21.74 9.42 -18.62
C GLU A 82 -20.56 10.34 -18.95
N LYS A 83 -19.35 10.01 -18.51
CA LYS A 83 -18.14 10.75 -18.90
C LYS A 83 -17.86 10.65 -20.40
N GLN A 84 -17.91 9.47 -21.01
CA GLN A 84 -17.71 9.33 -22.45
C GLN A 84 -18.77 10.07 -23.28
N GLU A 85 -20.01 10.16 -22.78
CA GLU A 85 -21.07 10.98 -23.38
C GLU A 85 -20.75 12.49 -23.25
N TYR A 86 -20.29 12.94 -22.07
CA TYR A 86 -19.88 14.32 -21.80
C TYR A 86 -18.68 14.75 -22.66
N ASP A 87 -17.60 13.98 -22.69
CA ASP A 87 -16.39 14.26 -23.46
C ASP A 87 -16.69 14.33 -24.96
N ARG A 88 -17.61 13.47 -25.44
CA ARG A 88 -18.09 13.48 -26.83
C ARG A 88 -18.85 14.77 -27.14
N ALA A 89 -19.80 15.17 -26.30
CA ALA A 89 -20.52 16.43 -26.46
C ALA A 89 -19.56 17.64 -26.46
N GLN A 90 -18.62 17.68 -25.51
CA GLN A 90 -17.61 18.72 -25.42
C GLN A 90 -16.73 18.79 -26.68
N SER A 91 -16.33 17.65 -27.24
CA SER A 91 -15.55 17.58 -28.50
C SER A 91 -16.31 18.10 -29.73
N GLN A 92 -17.65 18.08 -29.68
CA GLN A 92 -18.54 18.59 -30.73
C GLN A 92 -18.88 20.08 -30.52
N GLY A 93 -18.44 20.69 -29.42
CA GLY A 93 -18.80 22.06 -29.03
C GLY A 93 -20.21 22.18 -28.44
N GLU A 94 -20.84 21.07 -28.09
CA GLU A 94 -22.13 21.05 -27.42
C GLU A 94 -21.95 21.26 -25.91
N THR A 95 -22.75 22.13 -25.31
CA THR A 95 -22.80 22.27 -23.86
C THR A 95 -23.64 21.13 -23.28
N SER A 96 -23.01 20.16 -22.62
CA SER A 96 -23.74 19.16 -21.84
C SER A 96 -24.67 19.87 -20.85
N THR A 97 -25.96 19.50 -20.85
CA THR A 97 -26.94 19.99 -19.86
C THR A 97 -26.67 19.43 -18.46
N ASN A 98 -25.93 18.32 -18.38
CA ASN A 98 -25.66 17.59 -17.15
C ASN A 98 -24.16 17.69 -16.84
N PRO A 99 -23.76 18.40 -15.76
CA PRO A 99 -22.37 18.39 -15.31
C PRO A 99 -22.02 17.04 -14.69
N LEU A 100 -20.80 16.55 -14.93
CA LEU A 100 -20.30 15.32 -14.31
C LEU A 100 -20.34 15.42 -12.78
N VAL A 101 -20.58 14.29 -12.12
CA VAL A 101 -20.65 14.21 -10.66
C VAL A 101 -19.26 14.47 -10.06
N PRO A 102 -19.09 15.43 -9.14
CA PRO A 102 -17.78 15.90 -8.69
C PRO A 102 -17.19 15.01 -7.57
N VAL A 103 -17.10 13.70 -7.81
CA VAL A 103 -16.58 12.75 -6.82
C VAL A 103 -15.07 12.98 -6.63
N GLU A 104 -14.69 13.31 -5.40
CA GLU A 104 -13.31 13.60 -4.98
C GLU A 104 -12.68 12.42 -4.24
N GLN A 105 -13.47 11.61 -3.53
CA GLN A 105 -12.97 10.53 -2.68
C GLN A 105 -13.78 9.26 -2.89
N VAL A 106 -13.11 8.17 -3.24
CA VAL A 106 -13.73 6.85 -3.37
C VAL A 106 -13.00 5.82 -2.53
N GLY A 107 -13.71 5.19 -1.61
CA GLY A 107 -13.39 3.93 -0.96
C GLY A 107 -14.23 2.82 -1.56
N ILE A 108 -13.60 1.71 -1.94
CA ILE A 108 -14.30 0.45 -2.23
C ILE A 108 -13.74 -0.70 -1.42
N ARG A 109 -14.61 -1.62 -1.04
CA ARG A 109 -14.24 -2.93 -0.48
C ARG A 109 -14.91 -4.01 -1.31
N PHE A 110 -14.16 -5.04 -1.67
CA PHE A 110 -14.67 -6.15 -2.47
C PHE A 110 -14.19 -7.49 -1.92
N ASP A 111 -15.06 -8.48 -2.02
CA ASP A 111 -14.84 -9.86 -1.59
C ASP A 111 -14.13 -10.72 -2.65
N HIS A 112 -13.98 -10.22 -3.88
CA HIS A 112 -13.60 -11.03 -5.04
C HIS A 112 -12.61 -10.31 -5.99
N PRO A 113 -11.50 -10.94 -6.45
CA PRO A 113 -10.46 -10.26 -7.24
C PRO A 113 -10.97 -9.71 -8.58
N ARG A 114 -11.94 -10.39 -9.22
CA ARG A 114 -12.54 -9.95 -10.50
C ARG A 114 -13.14 -8.54 -10.44
N HIS A 115 -13.45 -8.02 -9.24
CA HIS A 115 -13.94 -6.65 -9.08
C HIS A 115 -12.82 -5.59 -9.17
N SER A 116 -11.58 -5.96 -9.52
CA SER A 116 -10.50 -4.99 -9.72
C SER A 116 -10.77 -4.03 -10.89
N SER A 117 -11.58 -4.43 -11.89
CA SER A 117 -12.04 -3.53 -12.97
C SER A 117 -12.80 -2.32 -12.43
N THR A 118 -13.51 -2.46 -11.32
CA THR A 118 -14.23 -1.38 -10.62
C THR A 118 -13.28 -0.24 -10.24
N ILE A 119 -12.02 -0.56 -9.87
CA ILE A 119 -10.98 0.45 -9.58
C ILE A 119 -10.69 1.28 -10.84
N ASP A 120 -10.58 0.64 -12.00
CA ASP A 120 -10.35 1.32 -13.29
C ASP A 120 -11.59 2.09 -13.76
N SER A 121 -12.81 1.58 -13.54
CA SER A 121 -14.05 2.31 -13.85
C SER A 121 -14.22 3.58 -13.00
N ILE A 122 -13.84 3.54 -11.70
CA ILE A 122 -13.78 4.73 -10.83
C ILE A 122 -12.77 5.74 -11.39
N ALA A 123 -11.56 5.27 -11.70
CA ALA A 123 -10.48 6.11 -12.23
C ALA A 123 -10.87 6.77 -13.57
N LEU A 124 -11.47 6.02 -14.49
CA LEU A 124 -11.94 6.53 -15.77
C LEU A 124 -13.09 7.52 -15.56
N GLY A 125 -14.15 7.12 -14.85
CA GLY A 125 -15.38 7.91 -14.66
C GLY A 125 -15.18 9.23 -13.92
N PHE A 126 -14.26 9.29 -12.96
CA PHE A 126 -14.05 10.49 -12.11
C PHE A 126 -12.65 11.11 -12.22
N GLY A 127 -11.84 10.74 -13.22
CA GLY A 127 -10.42 11.13 -13.27
C GLY A 127 -10.09 12.62 -13.15
N ASP A 128 -11.02 13.50 -13.54
CA ASP A 128 -10.86 14.96 -13.51
C ASP A 128 -11.23 15.61 -12.16
N THR A 129 -11.77 14.81 -11.21
CA THR A 129 -12.23 15.25 -9.88
C THR A 129 -11.65 14.43 -8.74
N LEU A 130 -11.30 13.16 -8.99
CA LEU A 130 -10.80 12.22 -7.99
C LEU A 130 -9.47 12.68 -7.36
N GLU A 131 -9.48 12.93 -6.05
CA GLU A 131 -8.32 13.30 -5.23
C GLU A 131 -7.83 12.14 -4.35
N SER A 132 -8.70 11.20 -3.98
CA SER A 132 -8.36 10.03 -3.15
C SER A 132 -9.04 8.75 -3.64
N LEU A 133 -8.27 7.69 -3.82
CA LEU A 133 -8.75 6.35 -4.20
C LEU A 133 -8.24 5.30 -3.21
N SER A 134 -9.17 4.65 -2.51
CA SER A 134 -8.88 3.53 -1.62
C SER A 134 -9.64 2.28 -2.06
N ALA A 135 -8.95 1.14 -2.10
CA ALA A 135 -9.52 -0.16 -2.43
C ALA A 135 -9.01 -1.21 -1.43
N SER A 136 -9.90 -2.03 -0.88
CA SER A 136 -9.53 -3.17 -0.04
C SER A 136 -10.19 -4.47 -0.49
N CYS A 137 -9.38 -5.50 -0.74
CA CYS A 137 -9.89 -6.85 -1.04
C CYS A 137 -9.82 -7.75 0.19
N GLU A 138 -10.99 -8.15 0.68
CA GLU A 138 -11.18 -8.98 1.88
C GLU A 138 -11.73 -10.37 1.47
N ILE A 139 -10.88 -11.22 0.87
CA ILE A 139 -11.25 -12.61 0.59
C ILE A 139 -11.37 -13.41 1.89
N VAL A 140 -12.48 -14.15 2.01
CA VAL A 140 -12.61 -15.28 2.93
C VAL A 140 -11.76 -16.44 2.39
N ALA A 141 -10.84 -16.97 3.20
CA ALA A 141 -9.83 -17.96 2.77
C ALA A 141 -10.40 -19.18 2.03
N ASP A 142 -11.64 -19.58 2.34
CA ASP A 142 -12.36 -20.69 1.71
C ASP A 142 -12.56 -20.51 0.19
N LEU A 143 -12.56 -19.26 -0.33
CA LEU A 143 -12.76 -18.96 -1.75
C LEU A 143 -11.47 -19.08 -2.59
N LEU A 144 -10.29 -19.17 -1.95
CA LEU A 144 -9.01 -19.15 -2.67
C LEU A 144 -8.84 -20.33 -3.64
N THR A 145 -9.46 -21.47 -3.34
CA THR A 145 -9.35 -22.68 -4.18
C THR A 145 -10.11 -22.59 -5.50
N GLU A 146 -10.92 -21.56 -5.71
CA GLU A 146 -11.69 -21.35 -6.95
C GLU A 146 -10.94 -20.52 -8.00
N PHE A 147 -9.76 -19.97 -7.66
CA PHE A 147 -8.97 -19.12 -8.55
C PHE A 147 -7.63 -19.77 -8.89
N ASP A 148 -7.39 -20.01 -10.18
CA ASP A 148 -6.08 -20.41 -10.66
C ASP A 148 -5.00 -19.36 -10.31
N GLU A 149 -5.34 -18.06 -10.45
CA GLU A 149 -4.42 -16.93 -10.26
C GLU A 149 -5.13 -15.67 -9.67
N PRO A 150 -5.46 -15.64 -8.37
CA PRO A 150 -6.13 -14.48 -7.77
C PRO A 150 -5.18 -13.27 -7.71
N SER A 151 -5.51 -12.21 -8.45
CA SER A 151 -4.79 -10.94 -8.44
C SER A 151 -5.75 -9.75 -8.57
N VAL A 152 -5.40 -8.62 -7.95
CA VAL A 152 -6.06 -7.33 -8.13
C VAL A 152 -5.25 -6.55 -9.16
N LEU A 153 -5.67 -6.60 -10.43
CA LEU A 153 -5.06 -5.85 -11.54
C LEU A 153 -5.84 -4.56 -11.79
N PHE A 154 -5.12 -3.43 -11.79
CA PHE A 154 -5.70 -2.10 -11.99
C PHE A 154 -4.62 -1.13 -12.54
N GLY A 155 -5.00 0.09 -12.89
CA GLY A 155 -4.11 1.11 -13.43
C GLY A 155 -4.24 1.33 -14.93
N HIS A 156 -5.21 0.71 -15.61
CA HIS A 156 -5.28 0.77 -17.07
C HIS A 156 -5.84 2.11 -17.57
N LEU A 157 -5.11 2.76 -18.48
CA LEU A 157 -5.49 4.05 -19.09
C LEU A 157 -5.74 5.19 -18.10
N TRP A 158 -5.08 5.14 -16.93
CA TRP A 158 -5.23 6.17 -15.90
C TRP A 158 -4.72 7.54 -16.38
N ASN A 159 -5.58 8.54 -16.23
CA ASN A 159 -5.25 9.96 -16.33
C ASN A 159 -5.95 10.65 -15.15
N LEU A 160 -5.25 10.73 -14.02
CA LEU A 160 -5.76 11.16 -12.72
C LEU A 160 -4.98 12.38 -12.21
N PRO A 161 -5.05 13.53 -12.93
CA PRO A 161 -4.21 14.69 -12.63
C PRO A 161 -4.45 15.30 -11.25
N ARG A 162 -5.57 14.96 -10.57
CA ARG A 162 -5.89 15.44 -9.22
C ARG A 162 -5.62 14.44 -8.11
N LEU A 163 -5.29 13.18 -8.42
CA LEU A 163 -5.11 12.13 -7.41
C LEU A 163 -3.91 12.44 -6.52
N ARG A 164 -4.15 12.49 -5.21
CA ARG A 164 -3.15 12.74 -4.16
C ARG A 164 -2.91 11.52 -3.29
N SER A 165 -3.92 10.70 -3.03
CA SER A 165 -3.78 9.48 -2.22
C SER A 165 -4.29 8.25 -2.99
N LEU A 166 -3.45 7.22 -3.06
CA LEU A 166 -3.76 5.90 -3.61
C LEU A 166 -3.47 4.84 -2.55
N SER A 167 -4.49 4.12 -2.10
CA SER A 167 -4.36 3.02 -1.14
C SER A 167 -5.04 1.75 -1.68
N VAL A 168 -4.28 0.78 -2.19
CA VAL A 168 -4.82 -0.53 -2.56
C VAL A 168 -4.24 -1.57 -1.60
N ARG A 169 -5.13 -2.31 -0.94
CA ARG A 169 -4.78 -3.35 0.03
C ARG A 169 -5.46 -4.63 -0.35
N ALA A 170 -4.72 -5.72 -0.40
CA ALA A 170 -5.30 -7.05 -0.50
C ALA A 170 -4.69 -7.95 0.57
N GLY A 171 -5.41 -9.02 0.93
CA GLY A 171 -4.92 -10.05 1.83
C GLY A 171 -3.81 -10.88 1.17
N ILE A 172 -4.10 -12.15 0.91
CA ILE A 172 -3.17 -13.12 0.29
C ILE A 172 -3.14 -13.06 -1.25
N ILE A 173 -3.62 -11.96 -1.83
CA ILE A 173 -3.88 -11.78 -3.27
C ILE A 173 -2.85 -10.79 -3.82
N ALA A 174 -2.25 -11.05 -4.97
CA ALA A 174 -1.26 -10.14 -5.54
C ALA A 174 -1.89 -8.79 -5.93
N VAL A 175 -1.30 -7.66 -5.50
CA VAL A 175 -1.67 -6.31 -5.94
C VAL A 175 -0.79 -5.95 -7.14
N ILE A 176 -1.39 -5.92 -8.34
CA ILE A 176 -0.66 -5.69 -9.60
C ILE A 176 -1.10 -4.34 -10.18
N LEU A 177 -0.17 -3.39 -10.18
CA LEU A 177 -0.35 -2.09 -10.82
C LEU A 177 0.11 -2.16 -12.28
N ASN A 178 -0.69 -1.63 -13.20
CA ASN A 178 -0.29 -1.48 -14.60
C ASN A 178 0.99 -0.62 -14.69
N PRO A 179 2.03 -1.03 -15.46
CA PRO A 179 3.31 -0.33 -15.51
C PRO A 179 3.25 1.15 -15.89
N GLU A 180 2.20 1.60 -16.57
CA GLU A 180 2.02 3.00 -17.00
C GLU A 180 1.16 3.84 -16.05
N ALA A 181 0.47 3.24 -15.06
CA ALA A 181 -0.55 3.90 -14.24
C ALA A 181 -0.07 5.18 -13.52
N LEU A 182 1.14 5.13 -12.95
CA LEU A 182 1.71 6.26 -12.21
C LEU A 182 2.12 7.44 -13.12
N LEU A 183 2.26 7.22 -14.44
CA LEU A 183 2.53 8.31 -15.39
C LEU A 183 1.33 9.26 -15.51
N GLY A 184 0.11 8.76 -15.30
CA GLY A 184 -1.12 9.54 -15.27
C GLY A 184 -1.40 10.26 -13.94
N CYS A 185 -0.55 10.11 -12.93
CA CYS A 185 -0.79 10.57 -11.55
C CYS A 185 0.28 11.56 -11.04
N PRO A 186 0.53 12.70 -11.71
CA PRO A 186 1.68 13.58 -11.42
C PRO A 186 1.64 14.27 -10.04
N ASN A 187 0.46 14.41 -9.42
CA ASN A 187 0.26 15.11 -8.15
C ASN A 187 0.12 14.17 -6.94
N LEU A 188 0.51 12.90 -7.10
CA LEU A 188 0.38 11.85 -6.09
C LEU A 188 1.33 12.12 -4.91
N GLN A 189 0.76 12.17 -3.70
CA GLN A 189 1.44 12.48 -2.43
C GLN A 189 1.61 11.22 -1.57
N GLU A 190 0.65 10.30 -1.65
CA GLU A 190 0.62 9.08 -0.86
C GLU A 190 0.32 7.87 -1.76
N VAL A 191 1.17 6.85 -1.65
CA VAL A 191 0.98 5.53 -2.27
C VAL A 191 1.10 4.48 -1.20
N THR A 192 0.07 3.66 -1.04
CA THR A 192 0.03 2.49 -0.15
C THR A 192 -0.47 1.30 -0.96
N LEU A 193 0.45 0.44 -1.42
CA LEU A 193 0.11 -0.76 -2.18
C LEU A 193 0.58 -1.98 -1.39
N LEU A 194 -0.36 -2.68 -0.77
CA LEU A 194 -0.04 -3.73 0.20
C LEU A 194 -0.69 -5.05 -0.19
N ASP A 195 0.12 -6.08 -0.43
CA ASP A 195 -0.32 -7.47 -0.37
C ASP A 195 0.56 -8.34 0.55
N LYS A 196 -0.02 -9.48 0.92
CA LYS A 196 0.61 -10.62 1.59
C LYS A 196 0.56 -11.87 0.70
N SER A 197 0.57 -11.71 -0.62
CA SER A 197 0.60 -12.87 -1.52
C SER A 197 1.95 -13.56 -1.41
N CYS A 198 1.95 -14.88 -1.25
CA CYS A 198 3.13 -15.73 -1.38
C CYS A 198 3.19 -16.44 -2.75
N HIS A 199 2.05 -16.58 -3.43
CA HIS A 199 1.92 -17.25 -4.72
C HIS A 199 2.17 -16.26 -5.88
N HIS A 200 3.45 -15.95 -6.11
CA HIS A 200 3.86 -15.03 -7.17
C HIS A 200 4.04 -15.74 -8.52
N ILE A 201 3.17 -15.39 -9.48
CA ILE A 201 3.27 -15.85 -10.86
C ILE A 201 4.09 -14.83 -11.66
N TRP A 202 5.39 -15.10 -11.72
CA TRP A 202 6.41 -14.19 -12.30
C TRP A 202 6.16 -13.80 -13.76
N THR A 203 5.32 -14.53 -14.50
CA THR A 203 4.93 -14.19 -15.88
C THR A 203 3.94 -13.04 -15.98
N ALA A 204 3.14 -12.79 -14.94
CA ALA A 204 2.22 -11.63 -14.88
C ALA A 204 2.89 -10.37 -14.33
N ILE A 205 3.99 -10.54 -13.59
CA ILE A 205 4.72 -9.49 -12.87
C ILE A 205 5.54 -8.64 -13.86
N HIS A 206 5.04 -7.44 -14.16
CA HIS A 206 5.72 -6.45 -14.97
C HIS A 206 6.29 -5.34 -14.07
N PRO A 207 7.60 -5.02 -14.15
CA PRO A 207 8.15 -3.85 -13.46
C PRO A 207 7.43 -2.57 -13.88
N TRP A 208 7.23 -1.65 -12.94
CA TRP A 208 6.63 -0.35 -13.24
C TRP A 208 7.52 0.43 -14.19
N ARG A 209 6.98 1.42 -14.91
CA ARG A 209 7.83 2.42 -15.56
C ARG A 209 8.24 3.49 -14.55
N ALA A 210 9.43 4.05 -14.76
CA ALA A 210 9.89 5.21 -14.01
C ALA A 210 8.93 6.39 -14.24
N ALA A 211 8.16 6.73 -13.21
CA ALA A 211 7.27 7.88 -13.19
C ALA A 211 7.92 9.09 -12.51
N SER A 212 7.48 10.29 -12.87
CA SER A 212 7.89 11.54 -12.22
C SER A 212 6.86 11.93 -11.18
N LEU A 213 7.15 11.71 -9.90
CA LEU A 213 6.21 11.94 -8.79
C LEU A 213 6.74 13.03 -7.83
N PRO A 214 6.84 14.29 -8.27
CA PRO A 214 7.53 15.36 -7.52
C PRO A 214 6.87 15.72 -6.18
N GLU A 215 5.60 15.36 -5.99
CA GLU A 215 4.81 15.63 -4.80
C GLU A 215 4.75 14.45 -3.80
N LEU A 216 5.36 13.31 -4.12
CA LEU A 216 5.28 12.10 -3.29
C LEU A 216 5.97 12.29 -1.94
N ARG A 217 5.23 12.05 -0.86
CA ARG A 217 5.65 12.15 0.55
C ARG A 217 5.70 10.80 1.23
N SER A 218 4.76 9.91 0.94
CA SER A 218 4.67 8.59 1.56
C SER A 218 4.54 7.50 0.49
N LEU A 219 5.52 6.60 0.43
CA LEU A 219 5.51 5.40 -0.40
C LEU A 219 5.58 4.16 0.49
N LYS A 220 4.53 3.34 0.50
CA LYS A 220 4.39 2.14 1.33
C LYS A 220 4.03 0.94 0.47
N LEU A 221 4.99 0.06 0.24
CA LEU A 221 4.87 -1.10 -0.65
C LEU A 221 5.07 -2.40 0.14
N SER A 222 4.19 -3.38 -0.06
CA SER A 222 4.31 -4.74 0.49
C SER A 222 4.02 -5.77 -0.58
N GLY A 223 4.78 -6.87 -0.58
CA GLY A 223 4.51 -8.04 -1.43
C GLY A 223 4.80 -7.79 -2.91
N THR A 224 3.81 -8.02 -3.77
CA THR A 224 3.94 -7.92 -5.24
C THR A 224 4.21 -6.50 -5.70
N ALA A 225 3.62 -5.50 -5.03
CA ALA A 225 3.87 -4.09 -5.31
C ALA A 225 5.34 -3.67 -5.01
N ALA A 226 5.94 -4.21 -3.96
CA ALA A 226 7.36 -3.98 -3.66
C ALA A 226 8.29 -4.65 -4.68
N ARG A 227 7.93 -5.87 -5.11
CA ARG A 227 8.66 -6.64 -6.13
C ARG A 227 8.66 -5.96 -7.51
N THR A 228 7.55 -5.31 -7.88
CA THR A 228 7.39 -4.62 -9.18
C THR A 228 7.89 -3.17 -9.19
N PHE A 229 8.29 -2.62 -8.04
CA PHE A 229 8.68 -1.21 -7.91
C PHE A 229 9.88 -0.84 -8.80
N HIS A 230 9.72 0.21 -9.62
CA HIS A 230 10.85 0.75 -10.38
C HIS A 230 11.68 1.71 -9.52
N PRO A 231 12.96 1.42 -9.25
CA PRO A 231 13.75 2.20 -8.31
C PRO A 231 13.83 3.68 -8.70
N ASP A 232 14.04 4.02 -9.98
CA ASP A 232 14.23 5.41 -10.45
C ASP A 232 13.12 6.41 -10.06
N ILE A 233 11.93 5.95 -9.64
CA ILE A 233 10.90 6.80 -9.03
C ILE A 233 11.47 7.53 -7.80
N LEU A 234 12.41 6.92 -7.06
CA LEU A 234 13.12 7.55 -5.94
C LEU A 234 14.05 8.72 -6.34
N HIS A 235 14.40 8.87 -7.63
CA HIS A 235 15.12 10.04 -8.14
C HIS A 235 14.18 11.24 -8.44
N THR A 236 12.90 10.98 -8.70
CA THR A 236 11.91 11.99 -9.11
C THR A 236 10.99 12.45 -7.97
N THR A 237 11.24 11.98 -6.75
CA THR A 237 10.40 12.14 -5.54
C THR A 237 11.14 12.93 -4.44
N PRO A 238 11.51 14.21 -4.68
CA PRO A 238 12.38 14.97 -3.77
C PRO A 238 11.72 15.37 -2.43
N LYS A 239 10.43 15.05 -2.26
CA LYS A 239 9.62 15.31 -1.06
C LYS A 239 9.33 14.05 -0.24
N LEU A 240 9.99 12.92 -0.57
CA LEU A 240 9.70 11.63 0.05
C LEU A 240 10.15 11.61 1.53
N GLU A 241 9.17 11.74 2.42
CA GLU A 241 9.33 11.75 3.87
C GLU A 241 9.32 10.31 4.44
N VAL A 242 8.47 9.43 3.89
CA VAL A 242 8.28 8.05 4.35
C VAL A 242 8.47 7.06 3.19
N LEU A 243 9.44 6.16 3.32
CA LEU A 243 9.64 5.01 2.43
C LEU A 243 9.52 3.72 3.22
N HIS A 244 8.51 2.90 2.94
CA HIS A 244 8.39 1.54 3.44
C HIS A 244 8.35 0.58 2.25
N VAL A 245 9.26 -0.39 2.23
CA VAL A 245 9.28 -1.48 1.24
C VAL A 245 9.47 -2.81 1.97
N SER A 246 8.46 -3.66 1.89
CA SER A 246 8.46 -5.03 2.42
C SER A 246 8.21 -6.02 1.29
N MET A 247 8.93 -7.14 1.29
CA MET A 247 8.75 -8.20 0.28
C MET A 247 7.64 -9.19 0.67
N GLY A 248 6.99 -9.00 1.82
CA GLY A 248 6.00 -9.88 2.44
C GLY A 248 6.63 -10.91 3.38
N SER A 249 5.92 -11.28 4.44
CA SER A 249 6.38 -12.35 5.34
C SER A 249 6.04 -13.74 4.79
N ASP A 250 7.09 -14.51 4.49
CA ASP A 250 7.05 -15.96 4.20
C ASP A 250 6.70 -16.77 5.48
N ASP A 251 5.64 -16.40 6.20
CA ASP A 251 5.13 -17.15 7.37
C ASP A 251 4.29 -18.36 6.94
N TRP A 252 3.97 -18.43 5.65
CA TRP A 252 3.44 -19.61 4.98
C TRP A 252 4.63 -20.48 4.55
N VAL A 253 4.82 -21.60 5.25
CA VAL A 253 6.01 -22.50 5.23
C VAL A 253 6.21 -23.26 3.88
N TYR A 254 5.57 -22.83 2.80
CA TYR A 254 5.52 -23.53 1.53
C TYR A 254 6.36 -22.83 0.45
N GLU A 255 7.57 -23.37 0.26
CA GLU A 255 8.51 -23.13 -0.84
C GLU A 255 9.21 -21.75 -0.89
N ARG A 256 10.47 -21.70 -0.39
CA ARG A 256 11.36 -20.53 -0.58
C ARG A 256 11.57 -20.26 -2.09
N PRO A 257 11.29 -19.06 -2.63
CA PRO A 257 11.50 -18.77 -4.04
C PRO A 257 12.98 -18.83 -4.43
N VAL A 258 13.27 -19.38 -5.62
CA VAL A 258 14.66 -19.53 -6.11
C VAL A 258 15.29 -18.16 -6.34
N ARG A 259 16.38 -17.86 -5.60
CA ARG A 259 17.10 -16.56 -5.55
C ARG A 259 17.38 -15.90 -6.91
N SER A 260 17.49 -16.66 -8.00
CA SER A 260 17.74 -16.14 -9.35
C SER A 260 16.68 -15.15 -9.83
N HIS A 261 15.41 -15.30 -9.45
CA HIS A 261 14.32 -14.51 -10.03
C HIS A 261 14.26 -13.06 -9.50
N ILE A 262 14.66 -12.82 -8.25
CA ILE A 262 14.63 -11.49 -7.63
C ILE A 262 15.64 -10.54 -8.28
N LEU A 263 16.80 -11.06 -8.70
CA LEU A 263 17.92 -10.25 -9.20
C LEU A 263 17.74 -9.71 -10.62
N HIS A 264 16.80 -10.24 -11.40
CA HIS A 264 16.58 -9.81 -12.79
C HIS A 264 15.79 -8.50 -12.94
N MET A 265 15.10 -8.03 -11.89
CA MET A 265 14.33 -6.78 -11.92
C MET A 265 15.15 -5.54 -11.50
N LEU A 266 16.40 -5.75 -11.08
CA LEU A 266 17.33 -4.67 -10.77
C LEU A 266 18.05 -4.27 -12.06
N PRO A 267 18.19 -2.96 -12.37
CA PRO A 267 18.83 -2.51 -13.60
C PRO A 267 20.29 -2.99 -13.62
N THR A 268 20.56 -3.95 -14.51
CA THR A 268 21.92 -4.46 -14.71
C THR A 268 22.77 -3.37 -15.35
N THR A 269 23.58 -2.70 -14.52
CA THR A 269 24.57 -1.74 -15.02
C THR A 269 25.53 -2.47 -15.95
N SER A 270 25.40 -2.20 -17.24
CA SER A 270 26.13 -2.87 -18.33
C SER A 270 27.63 -2.53 -18.31
N ALA A 271 28.34 -3.14 -17.37
CA ALA A 271 29.79 -3.24 -17.35
C ALA A 271 30.16 -4.62 -17.91
N ALA A 272 30.59 -4.65 -19.17
CA ALA A 272 30.97 -5.89 -19.85
C ALA A 272 32.28 -6.47 -19.26
N GLY A 273 32.16 -7.28 -18.21
CA GLY A 273 33.26 -7.99 -17.56
C GLY A 273 32.71 -9.19 -16.78
N ALA A 274 33.28 -10.37 -17.00
CA ALA A 274 32.70 -11.62 -16.53
C ALA A 274 32.82 -11.83 -15.01
N GLY A 275 31.77 -12.40 -14.39
CA GLY A 275 31.96 -13.31 -13.26
C GLY A 275 31.59 -12.83 -11.85
N SER A 276 30.79 -11.79 -11.68
CA SER A 276 30.13 -11.51 -10.38
C SER A 276 28.83 -10.72 -10.60
N VAL A 277 27.72 -11.18 -9.99
CA VAL A 277 26.48 -10.39 -9.96
C VAL A 277 26.60 -9.41 -8.79
N ASP A 278 27.07 -8.20 -9.10
CA ASP A 278 27.30 -7.16 -8.10
C ASP A 278 25.97 -6.53 -7.65
N THR A 279 25.39 -7.09 -6.58
CA THR A 279 24.17 -6.61 -5.92
C THR A 279 24.33 -5.21 -5.30
N THR A 280 25.56 -4.67 -5.24
CA THR A 280 25.85 -3.33 -4.71
C THR A 280 25.27 -2.19 -5.57
N GLY A 281 24.95 -2.44 -6.85
CA GLY A 281 24.37 -1.43 -7.75
C GLY A 281 23.00 -0.90 -7.30
N SER A 282 22.13 -1.80 -6.82
CA SER A 282 20.71 -1.54 -6.59
C SER A 282 20.42 -0.53 -5.49
N PHE A 283 21.32 -0.41 -4.49
CA PHE A 283 21.18 0.53 -3.38
C PHE A 283 21.97 1.83 -3.57
N GLN A 284 22.61 2.05 -4.73
CA GLN A 284 23.14 3.38 -5.06
C GLN A 284 22.04 4.44 -5.10
N ILE A 285 20.81 4.05 -5.42
CA ILE A 285 19.69 4.99 -5.50
C ILE A 285 19.40 5.69 -4.18
N LEU A 286 19.47 4.97 -3.05
CA LEU A 286 19.29 5.54 -1.71
C LEU A 286 20.35 6.60 -1.35
N ARG A 287 21.49 6.67 -2.07
CA ARG A 287 22.48 7.75 -1.91
C ARG A 287 22.08 9.05 -2.61
N THR A 288 21.10 8.98 -3.51
CA THR A 288 20.65 10.09 -4.36
C THR A 288 19.21 10.51 -4.08
N THR A 289 18.41 9.64 -3.46
CA THR A 289 17.14 10.01 -2.84
C THR A 289 17.42 11.02 -1.71
N PRO A 290 16.82 12.22 -1.72
CA PRO A 290 17.09 13.20 -0.68
C PRO A 290 16.49 12.74 0.66
N ASN A 291 17.35 12.59 1.66
CA ASN A 291 17.10 12.47 3.10
C ASN A 291 15.66 12.08 3.53
N PRO A 292 15.23 10.83 3.33
CA PRO A 292 13.93 10.39 3.84
C PRO A 292 13.91 10.41 5.37
N GLU A 293 12.82 10.94 5.94
CA GLU A 293 12.65 11.01 7.40
C GLU A 293 12.42 9.63 8.01
N ALA A 294 11.74 8.72 7.31
CA ALA A 294 11.56 7.33 7.74
C ALA A 294 11.83 6.35 6.59
N LEU A 295 12.70 5.38 6.85
CA LEU A 295 12.96 4.23 5.99
C LEU A 295 12.57 2.96 6.73
N SER A 296 11.68 2.14 6.17
CA SER A 296 11.38 0.79 6.68
C SER A 296 11.69 -0.24 5.60
N LEU A 297 12.54 -1.20 5.91
CA LEU A 297 12.97 -2.27 5.01
C LEU A 297 12.79 -3.62 5.71
N ASP A 298 11.91 -4.44 5.17
CA ASP A 298 11.73 -5.84 5.53
C ASP A 298 12.48 -6.69 4.50
N LEU A 299 13.61 -7.27 4.92
CA LEU A 299 14.60 -7.91 4.06
C LEU A 299 15.17 -9.17 4.75
N LYS A 300 14.47 -10.30 4.60
CA LYS A 300 14.87 -11.62 5.15
C LYS A 300 16.28 -12.10 4.75
N GLU A 301 16.88 -11.54 3.69
CA GLU A 301 18.28 -11.80 3.31
C GLU A 301 19.10 -10.50 3.23
N ILE A 302 19.41 -9.88 4.37
CA ILE A 302 20.39 -8.78 4.41
C ILE A 302 21.81 -9.33 4.21
N ALA A 303 22.24 -9.40 2.96
CA ALA A 303 23.64 -9.17 2.65
C ALA A 303 23.98 -7.72 3.07
N LEU A 304 24.87 -7.55 4.03
CA LEU A 304 25.18 -6.25 4.62
C LEU A 304 25.94 -5.33 3.63
N PHE A 305 25.20 -4.41 2.99
CA PHE A 305 25.73 -3.49 1.98
C PHE A 305 26.19 -2.15 2.57
N LEU A 306 27.27 -1.60 1.99
CA LEU A 306 27.80 -0.28 2.35
C LEU A 306 27.05 0.84 1.60
N VAL A 307 26.27 1.64 2.32
CA VAL A 307 25.66 2.88 1.78
C VAL A 307 26.13 4.12 2.60
N PRO A 308 27.37 4.61 2.39
CA PRO A 308 27.85 5.81 3.06
C PRO A 308 27.04 7.05 2.62
N GLY A 309 26.70 7.91 3.56
CA GLY A 309 26.09 9.23 3.29
C GLY A 309 24.57 9.32 3.46
N LEU A 310 23.89 8.26 3.89
CA LEU A 310 22.46 8.31 4.22
C LEU A 310 22.19 9.10 5.51
N GLU A 311 21.41 10.18 5.41
CA GLU A 311 20.98 11.00 6.56
C GLU A 311 19.56 10.63 7.03
N LEU A 312 19.35 9.37 7.43
CA LEU A 312 18.06 8.90 7.95
C LEU A 312 17.76 9.47 9.33
N ARG A 313 16.49 9.77 9.60
CA ARG A 313 15.96 10.05 10.96
C ARG A 313 15.35 8.82 11.60
N GLN A 314 14.52 8.08 10.87
CA GLN A 314 13.94 6.83 11.32
C GLN A 314 14.36 5.69 10.39
N LEU A 315 14.76 4.57 10.97
CA LEU A 315 14.99 3.31 10.31
C LEU A 315 14.07 2.27 10.96
N SER A 316 13.54 1.36 10.18
CA SER A 316 12.81 0.20 10.65
C SER A 316 13.30 -1.01 9.87
N VAL A 317 13.63 -2.08 10.57
CA VAL A 317 14.08 -3.34 9.96
C VAL A 317 13.15 -4.42 10.46
N ASP A 318 12.40 -5.01 9.54
CA ASP A 318 11.55 -6.17 9.84
C ASP A 318 12.29 -7.46 9.44
N ASP A 319 12.09 -8.50 10.25
CA ASP A 319 12.54 -9.88 10.10
C ASP A 319 13.97 -10.15 9.53
N LEU A 320 14.93 -10.36 10.43
CA LEU A 320 16.35 -10.59 10.13
C LEU A 320 16.81 -12.08 10.10
N ARG A 321 15.91 -13.06 9.88
CA ARG A 321 16.11 -14.51 10.21
C ARG A 321 17.55 -15.04 10.09
N ARG A 322 18.08 -15.56 11.19
CA ARG A 322 19.31 -16.38 11.22
C ARG A 322 19.04 -17.73 10.56
N ASP A 323 19.62 -18.00 9.39
CA ASP A 323 19.79 -19.38 8.90
C ASP A 323 20.80 -20.06 9.85
N ASP A 324 20.32 -20.97 10.72
CA ASP A 324 21.11 -21.61 11.79
C ASP A 324 22.25 -22.51 11.31
N ASP A 325 22.34 -22.81 10.00
CA ASP A 325 23.29 -23.75 9.41
C ASP A 325 24.63 -23.13 8.95
N ASN A 326 24.92 -21.84 9.20
CA ASN A 326 26.10 -21.17 8.63
C ASN A 326 26.87 -20.26 9.62
N ASP A 327 27.89 -20.83 10.29
CA ASP A 327 28.72 -20.17 11.32
C ASP A 327 29.68 -19.05 10.81
N ASP A 328 29.78 -18.78 9.51
CA ASP A 328 30.83 -17.91 8.93
C ASP A 328 30.42 -16.43 8.72
N MET A 329 29.40 -15.95 9.45
CA MET A 329 28.87 -14.56 9.34
C MET A 329 29.69 -13.50 10.09
N SER A 330 30.95 -13.76 10.41
CA SER A 330 31.78 -12.95 11.33
C SER A 330 32.32 -11.61 10.77
N ARG A 331 31.85 -11.14 9.61
CA ARG A 331 32.32 -9.89 8.96
C ARG A 331 31.21 -9.01 8.35
N GLY A 332 30.12 -8.86 9.08
CA GLY A 332 29.12 -7.82 8.78
C GLY A 332 29.75 -6.43 8.69
N ARG A 333 29.44 -5.69 7.62
CA ARG A 333 29.87 -4.28 7.45
C ARG A 333 28.70 -3.35 7.76
N PHE A 334 28.89 -2.48 8.73
CA PHE A 334 27.85 -1.60 9.24
C PHE A 334 27.77 -0.27 8.45
N ILE A 335 26.56 0.28 8.33
CA ILE A 335 26.29 1.61 7.74
C ILE A 335 26.25 2.63 8.87
N LEU A 336 26.97 3.75 8.76
CA LEU A 336 26.82 4.87 9.70
C LEU A 336 25.58 5.71 9.35
N LEU A 337 24.65 5.86 10.29
CA LEU A 337 23.44 6.66 10.16
C LEU A 337 23.41 7.78 11.22
N PRO A 338 24.20 8.85 11.04
CA PRO A 338 24.53 9.78 12.13
C PRO A 338 23.37 10.69 12.59
N LYS A 339 22.26 10.76 11.84
CA LYS A 339 21.07 11.56 12.19
C LYS A 339 19.88 10.71 12.65
N LEU A 340 20.09 9.42 12.88
CA LEU A 340 19.04 8.48 13.25
C LEU A 340 18.55 8.76 14.67
N ILE A 341 17.33 9.27 14.78
CA ILE A 341 16.61 9.57 16.04
C ILE A 341 15.63 8.46 16.44
N ASN A 342 15.31 7.53 15.56
CA ASN A 342 14.38 6.43 15.84
C ASN A 342 14.80 5.16 15.08
N LEU A 343 14.96 4.03 15.77
CA LEU A 343 15.15 2.73 15.15
C LEU A 343 14.05 1.79 15.64
N GLN A 344 13.17 1.36 14.75
CA GLN A 344 12.15 0.35 15.05
C GLN A 344 12.54 -0.97 14.39
N VAL A 345 13.38 -1.78 15.05
CA VAL A 345 13.53 -3.18 14.61
C VAL A 345 12.31 -3.95 15.09
N VAL A 346 11.62 -4.60 14.17
CA VAL A 346 10.54 -5.55 14.44
C VAL A 346 11.08 -6.93 14.08
N VAL A 347 11.00 -7.88 15.01
CA VAL A 347 11.42 -9.27 14.79
C VAL A 347 10.53 -10.20 15.61
N ASP A 348 10.30 -11.38 15.04
CA ASP A 348 9.55 -12.50 15.61
C ASP A 348 10.46 -13.57 16.25
N TRP A 349 11.76 -13.29 16.44
CA TRP A 349 12.77 -14.26 16.90
C TRP A 349 13.97 -13.62 17.64
N ASP A 350 14.82 -14.47 18.24
CA ASP A 350 15.87 -14.08 19.20
C ASP A 350 17.12 -13.45 18.53
N ILE A 351 17.31 -12.14 18.68
CA ILE A 351 18.52 -11.43 18.23
C ILE A 351 19.68 -11.62 19.24
N ALA A 352 20.85 -12.01 18.74
CA ALA A 352 22.09 -12.13 19.52
C ALA A 352 22.57 -10.77 20.07
N VAL A 353 23.06 -10.73 21.31
CA VAL A 353 23.49 -9.48 21.99
C VAL A 353 24.61 -8.79 21.21
N GLU A 354 25.50 -9.57 20.61
CA GLU A 354 26.64 -9.13 19.82
C GLU A 354 26.21 -8.36 18.56
N PHE A 355 25.04 -8.67 17.99
CA PHE A 355 24.47 -7.88 16.89
C PHE A 355 24.08 -6.49 17.36
N TRP A 356 23.42 -6.39 18.52
CA TRP A 356 23.02 -5.10 19.10
C TRP A 356 24.23 -4.27 19.52
N GLU A 357 25.22 -4.87 20.18
CA GLU A 357 26.47 -4.19 20.54
C GLU A 357 27.18 -3.66 19.29
N ALA A 358 27.30 -4.46 18.23
CA ALA A 358 27.91 -4.03 16.97
C ALA A 358 27.08 -2.96 16.25
N ALA A 359 25.74 -3.07 16.25
CA ALA A 359 24.85 -2.07 15.67
C ALA A 359 24.95 -0.73 16.41
N PHE A 360 24.83 -0.69 17.73
CA PHE A 360 24.97 0.56 18.49
C PHE A 360 26.39 1.15 18.41
N THR A 361 27.43 0.30 18.42
CA THR A 361 28.84 0.76 18.35
C THR A 361 29.23 1.27 16.96
N HIS A 362 28.71 0.69 15.88
CA HIS A 362 29.18 0.97 14.51
C HIS A 362 28.15 1.64 13.58
N VAL A 363 26.84 1.47 13.81
CA VAL A 363 25.77 2.12 13.02
C VAL A 363 25.34 3.43 13.68
N MET A 364 25.17 3.41 15.01
CA MET A 364 24.46 4.46 15.77
C MET A 364 25.26 4.98 16.99
N PRO A 365 26.55 5.34 16.87
CA PRO A 365 27.37 5.75 18.02
C PRO A 365 26.83 6.98 18.76
N ASN A 366 26.02 7.82 18.08
CA ASN A 366 25.39 9.00 18.68
C ASN A 366 24.33 8.63 19.73
N LEU A 367 23.62 7.50 19.59
CA LEU A 367 22.63 7.03 20.57
C LEU A 367 23.26 6.55 21.89
N LEU A 368 24.55 6.20 21.87
CA LEU A 368 25.32 5.85 23.08
C LEU A 368 25.85 7.09 23.84
N SER A 369 25.79 8.28 23.23
CA SER A 369 26.33 9.52 23.80
C SER A 369 25.34 10.32 24.66
N SER A 370 24.04 10.01 24.55
CA SER A 370 22.93 10.76 25.16
C SER A 370 22.41 10.11 26.46
N GLY A 371 23.25 10.05 27.50
CA GLY A 371 22.82 9.68 28.86
C GLY A 371 22.51 8.19 29.08
N PRO A 372 22.04 7.81 30.29
CA PRO A 372 21.74 6.41 30.61
C PRO A 372 20.50 5.91 29.85
N LEU A 373 20.68 4.80 29.12
CA LEU A 373 19.65 4.11 28.34
C LEU A 373 18.41 3.75 29.19
N ALA A 374 17.29 4.45 28.95
CA ALA A 374 15.97 4.09 29.46
C ALA A 374 15.27 3.08 28.51
N ALA A 375 15.79 1.86 28.44
CA ALA A 375 15.16 0.76 27.70
C ALA A 375 13.82 0.38 28.36
N THR A 376 12.72 0.94 27.87
CA THR A 376 11.39 0.71 28.45
C THR A 376 10.74 -0.52 27.81
N ALA A 377 10.96 -1.69 28.41
CA ALA A 377 10.26 -2.91 28.04
C ALA A 377 8.79 -2.82 28.48
N ILE A 378 7.86 -2.67 27.52
CA ILE A 378 6.42 -2.72 27.78
C ILE A 378 6.01 -4.19 27.91
N SER A 379 6.07 -4.70 29.15
CA SER A 379 5.91 -6.12 29.47
C SER A 379 4.49 -6.46 29.94
N ALA A 380 4.04 -7.67 29.60
CA ALA A 380 3.30 -8.52 30.53
C ALA A 380 4.27 -9.57 31.11
N ALA A 381 4.29 -9.73 32.43
CA ALA A 381 5.21 -10.59 33.21
C ALA A 381 4.42 -11.73 33.90
N PRO A 382 5.03 -12.81 34.49
CA PRO A 382 6.30 -12.89 35.25
C PRO A 382 7.29 -13.93 34.66
N ALA A 383 8.41 -14.36 35.26
CA ALA A 383 8.94 -14.24 36.63
C ALA A 383 10.50 -14.29 36.68
N GLU A 384 11.09 -14.15 37.87
CA GLU A 384 12.54 -14.28 38.11
C GLU A 384 13.06 -15.74 37.99
N ILE A 385 14.14 -15.95 37.22
CA ILE A 385 14.95 -17.20 37.15
C ILE A 385 16.44 -16.78 36.98
N PRO A 386 17.42 -17.47 37.63
CA PRO A 386 18.78 -16.93 37.78
C PRO A 386 19.67 -17.04 36.53
N VAL A 387 20.64 -16.12 36.47
CA VAL A 387 21.64 -15.98 35.39
C VAL A 387 22.54 -17.20 35.26
N SER A 388 22.70 -17.71 34.04
CA SER A 388 23.80 -18.59 33.64
C SER A 388 24.38 -18.10 32.30
N ASN A 389 25.70 -18.24 32.12
CA ASN A 389 26.46 -17.52 31.09
C ASN A 389 26.32 -18.09 29.66
N ASN A 390 25.13 -18.54 29.26
CA ASN A 390 24.79 -18.92 27.88
C ASN A 390 23.26 -19.00 27.68
N SER A 391 22.54 -17.95 28.10
CA SER A 391 21.07 -17.91 28.03
C SER A 391 20.55 -17.16 26.81
N THR A 392 20.01 -17.88 25.82
CA THR A 392 19.02 -17.31 24.89
C THR A 392 17.75 -16.99 25.69
N ILE A 393 17.25 -15.75 25.62
CA ILE A 393 16.05 -15.32 26.35
C ILE A 393 14.92 -15.14 25.33
N ARG A 394 13.94 -16.05 25.39
CA ARG A 394 12.84 -16.15 24.45
C ARG A 394 11.69 -15.22 24.85
N TYR A 395 11.18 -14.42 23.90
CA TYR A 395 10.04 -13.53 24.11
C TYR A 395 9.05 -13.65 22.94
N ASP A 396 7.76 -13.81 23.23
CA ASP A 396 6.71 -14.05 22.20
C ASP A 396 6.31 -12.79 21.38
N SER A 397 6.93 -11.64 21.67
CA SER A 397 7.04 -10.46 20.78
C SER A 397 7.71 -9.31 21.53
N LEU A 398 8.77 -8.73 20.96
CA LEU A 398 9.45 -7.56 21.53
C LEU A 398 9.34 -6.37 20.59
N LYS A 399 8.41 -5.45 20.91
CA LYS A 399 8.36 -4.14 20.25
C LYS A 399 9.31 -3.17 20.96
N PHE A 400 10.55 -3.07 20.47
CA PHE A 400 11.45 -2.01 20.91
C PHE A 400 11.05 -0.68 20.26
N VAL A 401 10.39 0.18 21.05
CA VAL A 401 10.16 1.58 20.68
C VAL A 401 11.18 2.44 21.41
N PHE A 402 12.25 2.81 20.72
CA PHE A 402 13.18 3.82 21.22
C PHE A 402 12.62 5.20 20.86
N SER A 403 12.20 5.95 21.87
CA SER A 403 11.80 7.36 21.75
C SER A 403 12.75 8.19 22.60
N PHE A 404 13.28 9.26 22.00
CA PHE A 404 14.22 10.20 22.62
C PHE A 404 13.68 11.62 22.39
N ASP A 405 13.78 12.47 23.42
CA ASP A 405 13.32 13.87 23.41
C ASP A 405 14.29 14.82 22.68
#